data_AF-A0AAV0L3V3-F1
#
_entry.id   AF-A0AAV0L3V3-F1
#
_cell.length_a   1.000
_cell.length_b   1.000
_cell.length_c   1.000
_cell.angle_alpha   90.00
_cell.angle_beta   90.00
_cell.angle_gamma   90.00
#
_symmetry.space_group_name_H-M   'P 1'
#
loop_
_entity.id
_entity.type
_entity.pdbx_description
1 polymer ?
#
loop_
_entity_poly.entity_id
_entity_poly.type
_entity_poly.pdbx_seq_one_letter_code
_entity_poly.pdbx_strand_id
1 'polypeptide(L)'
;MGVSCDQEGNFLLVYEYAENGSLDKSSSSGSLSFLSWSRRVQIALDVANGLHYLHEHVQPSSIAHRDIRSSNILLDSKFRAKVTNFALARFAEESIAPKVDVFAFGVVLLELLSGKKAMVTKESGEIVLLSKEIKTVLEVAEKREENLKNWMDPNLENMYPIDGALSLAILARACTFEKSSARPSMGEVVFNLTVLTQSPLDDSLEEVWPTKLDAEELLQIISPVTAR
;
A
#
# COMPACT_ATOMS: atom_id res chain seq x y z
N MET A 1 11.02 18.39 -4.36
CA MET A 1 12.42 17.87 -4.37
C MET A 1 13.33 19.06 -4.65
N GLY A 2 14.42 19.20 -3.89
CA GLY A 2 15.46 20.19 -4.11
C GLY A 2 16.84 19.53 -4.16
N VAL A 3 17.85 20.29 -4.59
CA VAL A 3 19.26 19.87 -4.58
C VAL A 3 20.03 20.86 -3.71
N SER A 4 20.91 20.35 -2.86
CA SER A 4 21.86 21.14 -2.05
C SER A 4 23.27 20.62 -2.26
N CYS A 5 24.27 21.40 -1.89
CA CYS A 5 25.68 20.99 -1.90
C CYS A 5 26.29 21.28 -0.53
N ASP A 6 27.14 20.39 -0.01
CA ASP A 6 27.89 20.64 1.21
C ASP A 6 29.23 21.35 0.93
N GLN A 7 30.01 21.61 1.98
CA GLN A 7 31.31 22.30 1.87
C GLN A 7 32.39 21.45 1.19
N GLU A 8 32.18 20.14 1.07
CA GLU A 8 33.10 19.18 0.45
C GLU A 8 32.78 18.94 -1.04
N GLY A 9 31.68 19.52 -1.55
CA GLY A 9 31.23 19.37 -2.92
C GLY A 9 30.30 18.18 -3.15
N ASN A 10 29.79 17.54 -2.09
CA ASN A 10 28.84 16.45 -2.22
C ASN A 10 27.44 17.00 -2.52
N PHE A 11 26.78 16.44 -3.54
CA PHE A 11 25.40 16.77 -3.86
C PHE A 11 24.43 16.01 -2.95
N LEU A 12 23.49 16.74 -2.36
CA LEU A 12 22.46 16.25 -1.47
C LEU A 12 21.09 16.46 -2.12
N LEU A 13 20.21 15.45 -2.03
CA LEU A 13 18.82 15.57 -2.44
C LEU A 13 17.95 15.88 -1.23
N VAL A 14 17.13 16.93 -1.33
CA VAL A 14 16.25 17.42 -0.27
C VAL A 14 14.81 17.11 -0.62
N TYR A 15 14.09 16.53 0.33
CA TYR A 15 12.69 16.12 0.20
C TYR A 15 11.86 16.68 1.33
N GLU A 16 10.55 16.77 1.12
CA GLU A 16 9.60 16.91 2.22
C GLU A 16 9.74 15.70 3.15
N TYR A 17 9.67 15.95 4.45
CA TYR A 17 9.73 14.89 5.45
C TYR A 17 8.42 14.10 5.46
N ALA A 18 8.51 12.78 5.50
CA ALA A 18 7.37 11.87 5.58
C ALA A 18 7.25 11.35 7.01
N GLU A 19 6.29 11.91 7.76
CA GLU A 19 6.16 11.76 9.22
C GLU A 19 5.88 10.32 9.65
N ASN A 20 5.18 9.57 8.82
CA ASN A 20 4.85 8.17 9.08
C ASN A 20 5.90 7.18 8.52
N GLY A 21 7.01 7.69 7.99
CA GLY A 21 8.14 6.89 7.52
C GLY A 21 7.80 6.02 6.30
N SER A 22 8.51 4.90 6.16
CA SER A 22 8.31 3.95 5.06
C SER A 22 7.26 2.89 5.40
N LEU A 23 6.52 2.44 4.39
CA LEU A 23 5.46 1.45 4.54
C LEU A 23 5.94 0.14 5.20
N ASP A 24 7.18 -0.26 4.94
CA ASP A 24 7.79 -1.46 5.52
C ASP A 24 8.12 -1.35 7.02
N LYS A 25 8.34 -0.13 7.53
CA LYS A 25 8.57 0.16 8.96
C LYS A 25 7.27 0.31 9.71
N SER A 26 6.23 0.79 9.03
CA SER A 26 4.87 0.67 9.54
C SER A 26 4.58 -0.80 9.88
N SER A 27 5.07 -1.77 9.07
CA SER A 27 4.98 -3.22 9.32
C SER A 27 5.69 -3.73 10.58
N SER A 28 6.87 -3.20 10.95
CA SER A 28 7.74 -3.79 11.97
C SER A 28 7.72 -3.11 13.33
N SER A 29 7.22 -1.88 13.42
CA SER A 29 7.16 -1.09 14.67
C SER A 29 5.76 -1.07 15.31
N GLY A 30 4.87 -1.98 14.89
CA GLY A 30 3.49 -2.03 15.39
C GLY A 30 2.55 -1.01 14.74
N SER A 31 2.94 -0.32 13.66
CA SER A 31 2.11 0.75 13.04
C SER A 31 1.18 0.27 11.92
N LEU A 32 1.44 -0.86 11.25
CA LEU A 32 0.51 -1.47 10.29
C LEU A 32 -0.68 -2.12 10.99
N SER A 33 -0.54 -2.42 12.29
CA SER A 33 -1.66 -2.77 13.18
C SER A 33 -2.72 -1.66 13.27
N PHE A 34 -2.41 -0.45 12.77
CA PHE A 34 -3.34 0.68 12.72
C PHE A 34 -3.84 1.04 11.32
N LEU A 35 -3.35 0.42 10.22
CA LEU A 35 -3.88 0.74 8.89
C LEU A 35 -5.17 -0.03 8.65
N SER A 36 -6.30 0.70 8.67
CA SER A 36 -7.61 0.20 8.24
C SER A 36 -7.58 -0.28 6.79
N TRP A 37 -8.61 -1.03 6.40
CA TRP A 37 -8.80 -1.47 5.01
C TRP A 37 -8.77 -0.30 4.03
N SER A 38 -9.54 0.76 4.30
CA SER A 38 -9.63 1.94 3.44
C SER A 38 -8.27 2.62 3.26
N ARG A 39 -7.52 2.76 4.36
CA ARG A 39 -6.16 3.31 4.36
C ARG A 39 -5.22 2.52 3.46
N ARG A 40 -5.28 1.19 3.52
CA ARG A 40 -4.46 0.29 2.69
C ARG A 40 -4.81 0.40 1.21
N VAL A 41 -6.10 0.45 0.87
CA VAL A 41 -6.56 0.64 -0.51
C VAL A 41 -6.15 2.03 -1.02
N GLN A 42 -6.25 3.07 -0.20
CA GLN A 42 -5.82 4.42 -0.55
C GLN A 42 -4.30 4.49 -0.81
N ILE A 43 -3.49 3.87 0.04
CA ILE A 43 -2.03 3.77 -0.17
C ILE A 43 -1.72 3.06 -1.49
N ALA A 44 -2.41 1.94 -1.77
CA ALA A 44 -2.27 1.24 -3.04
C ALA A 44 -2.60 2.12 -4.24
N LEU A 45 -3.70 2.89 -4.16
CA LEU A 45 -4.13 3.81 -5.22
C LEU A 45 -3.11 4.94 -5.44
N ASP A 46 -2.54 5.49 -4.37
CA ASP A 46 -1.53 6.55 -4.44
C ASP A 46 -0.27 6.08 -5.18
N VAL A 47 0.24 4.90 -4.80
CA VAL A 47 1.40 4.29 -5.46
C VAL A 47 1.08 3.95 -6.92
N ALA A 48 -0.12 3.42 -7.19
CA ALA A 48 -0.55 3.10 -8.54
C ALA A 48 -0.63 4.34 -9.44
N ASN A 49 -1.16 5.46 -8.93
CA ASN A 49 -1.19 6.72 -9.65
C ASN A 49 0.21 7.26 -9.95
N GLY A 50 1.13 7.19 -8.98
CA GLY A 50 2.52 7.59 -9.19
C GLY A 50 3.19 6.77 -10.29
N LEU A 51 3.01 5.44 -10.28
CA LEU A 51 3.53 4.55 -11.31
C LEU A 51 2.84 4.77 -12.67
N HIS A 52 1.54 4.96 -12.71
CA HIS A 52 0.79 5.27 -13.93
C HIS A 52 1.29 6.57 -14.58
N TYR A 53 1.59 7.60 -13.78
CA TYR A 53 2.19 8.82 -14.27
C TYR A 53 3.56 8.56 -14.93
N LEU A 54 4.45 7.84 -14.25
CA LEU A 54 5.77 7.49 -14.79
C LEU A 54 5.68 6.66 -16.07
N HIS A 55 4.72 5.74 -16.13
CA HIS A 55 4.62 4.77 -17.21
C HIS A 55 3.95 5.34 -18.46
N GLU A 56 2.93 6.18 -18.31
CA GLU A 56 2.03 6.54 -19.42
C GLU A 56 1.94 8.05 -19.67
N HIS A 57 2.40 8.90 -18.74
CA HIS A 57 2.26 10.36 -18.83
C HIS A 57 3.58 11.13 -18.93
N VAL A 58 4.72 10.50 -18.64
CA VAL A 58 6.04 11.12 -18.88
C VAL A 58 6.39 11.03 -20.36
N GLN A 59 6.70 12.18 -20.95
CA GLN A 59 7.12 12.33 -22.35
C GLN A 59 8.61 12.74 -22.41
N PRO A 60 9.38 12.29 -23.41
CA PRO A 60 8.95 11.55 -24.62
C PRO A 60 8.90 10.02 -24.46
N SER A 61 9.26 9.48 -23.30
CA SER A 61 9.32 8.03 -23.10
C SER A 61 8.93 7.66 -21.66
N SER A 62 8.29 6.50 -21.55
CA SER A 62 7.93 5.87 -20.28
C SER A 62 9.16 5.73 -19.36
N ILE A 63 8.99 5.94 -18.05
CA ILE A 63 10.03 5.71 -17.05
C ILE A 63 9.67 4.47 -16.24
N ALA A 64 10.57 3.47 -16.21
CA ALA A 64 10.48 2.37 -15.26
C ALA A 64 11.24 2.73 -13.99
N HIS A 65 10.60 2.63 -12.82
CA HIS A 65 11.17 2.92 -11.50
C HIS A 65 12.22 1.87 -11.08
N ARG A 66 11.91 0.58 -11.33
CA ARG A 66 12.75 -0.62 -11.14
C ARG A 66 13.11 -0.98 -9.69
N ASP A 67 12.77 -0.15 -8.71
CA ASP A 67 12.97 -0.43 -7.29
C ASP A 67 11.69 -0.20 -6.45
N ILE A 68 10.55 -0.68 -6.95
CA ILE A 68 9.29 -0.61 -6.19
C ILE A 68 9.31 -1.67 -5.09
N ARG A 69 9.14 -1.21 -3.85
CA ARG A 69 9.06 -2.04 -2.64
C ARG A 69 8.57 -1.17 -1.49
N SER A 70 8.06 -1.82 -0.43
CA SER A 70 7.49 -1.13 0.73
C SER A 70 8.47 -0.17 1.46
N SER A 71 9.78 -0.39 1.39
CA SER A 71 10.78 0.55 1.95
C SER A 71 10.94 1.85 1.14
N ASN A 72 10.56 1.82 -0.14
CA ASN A 72 10.62 2.96 -1.06
C ASN A 72 9.25 3.61 -1.29
N ILE A 73 8.30 3.32 -0.40
CA ILE A 73 7.00 3.97 -0.34
C ILE A 73 6.94 4.69 1.00
N LEU A 74 6.98 6.03 0.96
CA LEU A 74 6.91 6.86 2.15
C LEU A 74 5.48 7.33 2.39
N LEU A 75 5.12 7.50 3.66
CA LEU A 75 3.80 7.93 4.11
C LEU A 75 3.92 9.30 4.80
N ASP A 76 3.21 10.29 4.29
CA ASP A 76 3.12 11.61 4.95
C ASP A 76 2.21 11.57 6.20
N SER A 77 2.10 12.69 6.92
CA SER A 77 1.25 12.84 8.12
C SER A 77 -0.22 12.45 7.91
N LYS A 78 -0.73 12.56 6.68
CA LYS A 78 -2.08 12.14 6.32
C LYS A 78 -2.11 10.72 5.78
N PHE A 79 -1.04 9.94 5.95
CA PHE A 79 -0.81 8.58 5.45
C PHE A 79 -0.91 8.46 3.91
N ARG A 80 -0.73 9.55 3.16
CA ARG A 80 -0.71 9.50 1.69
C ARG A 80 0.64 8.96 1.24
N ALA A 81 0.61 8.12 0.22
CA ALA A 81 1.80 7.41 -0.21
C ALA A 81 2.56 8.19 -1.29
N LYS A 82 3.89 8.25 -1.16
CA LYS A 82 4.81 8.84 -2.13
C LYS A 82 5.87 7.80 -2.51
N VAL A 83 6.02 7.53 -3.81
CA VAL A 83 7.10 6.69 -4.34
C VAL A 83 8.41 7.45 -4.26
N THR A 84 9.46 6.82 -3.73
CA THR A 84 10.80 7.41 -3.57
C THR A 84 11.88 6.48 -4.13
N ASN A 85 13.13 6.95 -4.10
CA ASN A 85 14.33 6.25 -4.55
C ASN A 85 14.35 5.91 -6.05
N PHE A 86 14.48 6.96 -6.86
CA PHE A 86 14.58 6.87 -8.32
C PHE A 86 16.01 6.53 -8.82
N ALA A 87 16.92 6.07 -7.97
CA ALA A 87 18.31 5.81 -8.34
C ALA A 87 18.43 4.79 -9.50
N LEU A 88 17.54 3.80 -9.53
CA LEU A 88 17.47 2.78 -10.58
C LEU A 88 16.50 3.13 -11.72
N ALA A 89 15.80 4.27 -11.64
CA ALA A 89 14.80 4.65 -12.62
C ALA A 89 15.45 4.95 -13.96
N ARG A 90 14.89 4.45 -15.05
CA ARG A 90 15.41 4.64 -16.41
C ARG A 90 14.27 4.85 -17.40
N PHE A 91 14.55 5.60 -18.46
CA PHE A 91 13.68 5.61 -19.62
C PHE A 91 13.60 4.19 -20.20
N ALA A 92 12.38 3.76 -20.48
CA ALA A 92 12.09 2.50 -21.10
C ALA A 92 11.90 2.73 -22.59
N GLU A 93 12.86 2.29 -23.40
CA GLU A 93 12.70 2.25 -24.86
C GLU A 93 11.73 1.13 -25.29
N GLU A 94 11.51 0.14 -24.42
CA GLU A 94 10.65 -1.02 -24.65
C GLU A 94 9.51 -1.13 -23.63
N SER A 95 8.35 -1.61 -24.08
CA SER A 95 7.13 -1.80 -23.26
C SER A 95 7.25 -2.85 -22.14
N ILE A 96 8.38 -3.56 -22.04
CA ILE A 96 8.63 -4.61 -21.05
C ILE A 96 9.14 -4.03 -19.72
N ALA A 97 9.94 -2.97 -19.75
CA ALA A 97 10.55 -2.43 -18.53
C ALA A 97 9.52 -1.94 -17.50
N PRO A 98 8.41 -1.26 -17.87
CA PRO A 98 7.35 -0.89 -16.92
C PRO A 98 6.69 -2.10 -16.25
N LYS A 99 6.68 -3.28 -16.90
CA LYS A 99 6.07 -4.50 -16.33
C LYS A 99 6.84 -5.07 -15.15
N VAL A 100 8.09 -4.67 -14.94
CA VAL A 100 8.85 -5.01 -13.71
C VAL A 100 8.25 -4.27 -12.51
N ASP A 101 7.91 -2.99 -12.69
CA ASP A 101 7.25 -2.20 -11.64
C ASP A 101 5.86 -2.74 -11.34
N VAL A 102 5.10 -3.17 -12.36
CA VAL A 102 3.78 -3.79 -12.16
C VAL A 102 3.89 -5.04 -11.28
N PHE A 103 4.89 -5.90 -11.52
CA PHE A 103 5.12 -7.08 -10.69
C PHE A 103 5.45 -6.69 -9.25
N ALA A 104 6.38 -5.76 -9.08
CA ALA A 104 6.81 -5.29 -7.78
C ALA A 104 5.66 -4.60 -7.00
N PHE A 105 4.82 -3.83 -7.69
CA PHE A 105 3.59 -3.28 -7.13
C PHE A 105 2.61 -4.37 -6.70
N GLY A 106 2.43 -5.42 -7.51
CA GLY A 106 1.64 -6.59 -7.14
C GLY A 106 2.13 -7.24 -5.85
N VAL A 107 3.44 -7.31 -5.63
CA VAL A 107 4.01 -7.78 -4.36
C VAL A 107 3.65 -6.85 -3.20
N VAL A 108 3.73 -5.53 -3.38
CA VAL A 108 3.31 -4.55 -2.36
C VAL A 108 1.82 -4.70 -2.01
N LEU A 109 0.95 -4.96 -2.99
CA LEU A 109 -0.46 -5.26 -2.72
C LEU A 109 -0.63 -6.49 -1.82
N LEU A 110 0.16 -7.53 -2.04
CA LEU A 110 0.13 -8.74 -1.21
C LEU A 110 0.63 -8.47 0.21
N GLU A 111 1.65 -7.61 0.38
CA GLU A 111 2.10 -7.16 1.70
C GLU A 111 0.99 -6.37 2.42
N LEU A 112 0.30 -5.47 1.70
CA LEU A 112 -0.83 -4.71 2.25
C LEU A 112 -2.02 -5.60 2.63
N LEU A 113 -2.35 -6.63 1.85
CA LEU A 113 -3.46 -7.53 2.15
C LEU A 113 -3.17 -8.45 3.35
N SER A 114 -1.96 -9.01 3.40
CA SER A 114 -1.59 -10.05 4.38
C SER A 114 -0.95 -9.51 5.66
N GLY A 115 -0.45 -8.27 5.64
CA GLY A 115 0.38 -7.73 6.72
C GLY A 115 1.76 -8.40 6.85
N LYS A 116 2.13 -9.27 5.91
CA LYS A 116 3.38 -10.05 5.94
C LYS A 116 4.42 -9.44 5.01
N LYS A 117 5.69 -9.77 5.24
CA LYS A 117 6.78 -9.45 4.30
C LYS A 117 6.67 -10.31 3.04
N ALA A 118 6.99 -9.71 1.89
CA ALA A 118 6.94 -10.35 0.57
C ALA A 118 7.67 -11.70 0.48
N MET A 119 8.80 -11.81 1.19
CA MET A 119 9.64 -12.99 1.24
C MET A 119 10.00 -13.27 2.70
N VAL A 120 9.68 -14.48 3.14
CA VAL A 120 10.01 -14.96 4.49
C VAL A 120 10.80 -16.25 4.37
N THR A 121 11.95 -16.30 5.03
CA THR A 121 12.73 -17.53 5.19
C THR A 121 12.31 -18.18 6.50
N LYS A 122 11.73 -19.39 6.41
CA LYS A 122 11.40 -20.18 7.60
C LYS A 122 12.69 -20.67 8.28
N GLU A 123 12.57 -21.08 9.55
CA GLU A 123 13.67 -21.74 10.27
C GLU A 123 14.20 -22.99 9.55
N SER A 124 13.35 -23.65 8.75
CA SER A 124 13.73 -24.78 7.89
C SER A 124 14.61 -24.40 6.68
N GLY A 125 14.85 -23.11 6.43
CA GLY A 125 15.51 -22.60 5.23
C GLY A 125 14.60 -22.47 4.01
N GLU A 126 13.33 -22.86 4.12
CA GLU A 126 12.35 -22.71 3.04
C GLU A 126 12.02 -21.23 2.80
N ILE A 127 12.10 -20.79 1.54
CA ILE A 127 11.71 -19.44 1.12
C ILE A 127 10.24 -19.46 0.70
N VAL A 128 9.42 -18.72 1.41
CA VAL A 128 8.01 -18.50 1.08
C VAL A 128 7.84 -17.16 0.39
N LEU A 129 7.12 -17.16 -0.73
CA LEU A 129 6.79 -15.97 -1.51
C LEU A 129 5.28 -15.76 -1.50
N LEU A 130 4.83 -14.57 -1.10
CA LEU A 130 3.39 -14.25 -1.07
C LEU A 130 2.73 -14.43 -2.45
N SER A 131 3.47 -14.17 -3.54
CA SER A 131 2.98 -14.36 -4.92
C SER A 131 2.68 -15.81 -5.27
N LYS A 132 3.33 -16.78 -4.60
CA LYS A 132 3.02 -18.21 -4.74
C LYS A 132 1.85 -18.61 -3.84
N GLU A 133 1.79 -18.11 -2.62
CA GLU A 133 0.68 -18.39 -1.68
C GLU A 133 -0.65 -17.89 -2.22
N ILE A 134 -0.72 -16.66 -2.75
CA ILE A 134 -1.98 -16.12 -3.24
C ILE A 134 -2.55 -16.92 -4.41
N LYS A 135 -1.69 -17.59 -5.18
CA LYS A 135 -2.11 -18.51 -6.25
C LYS A 135 -2.91 -19.68 -5.67
N THR A 136 -2.44 -20.30 -4.60
CA THR A 136 -3.11 -21.43 -3.95
C THR A 136 -4.39 -21.00 -3.24
N VAL A 137 -4.36 -19.84 -2.57
CA VAL A 137 -5.55 -19.23 -1.93
C VAL A 137 -6.69 -19.06 -2.93
N LEU A 138 -6.38 -18.60 -4.14
CA LEU A 138 -7.35 -18.30 -5.20
C LEU A 138 -7.60 -19.47 -6.16
N GLU A 139 -7.02 -20.65 -5.93
CA GLU A 139 -7.12 -21.78 -6.88
C GLU A 139 -8.52 -22.42 -6.86
N VAL A 140 -8.99 -22.79 -5.67
CA VAL A 140 -10.27 -23.50 -5.47
C VAL A 140 -11.42 -22.50 -5.38
N ALA A 141 -12.26 -22.44 -6.43
CA ALA A 141 -13.30 -21.43 -6.60
C ALA A 141 -14.28 -21.36 -5.42
N GLU A 142 -14.75 -22.51 -4.93
CA GLU A 142 -15.74 -22.62 -3.87
C GLU A 142 -15.20 -22.22 -2.50
N LYS A 143 -13.87 -22.21 -2.32
CA LYS A 143 -13.22 -21.91 -1.05
C LYS A 143 -12.45 -20.58 -1.05
N ARG A 144 -12.52 -19.80 -2.13
CA ARG A 144 -11.72 -18.56 -2.25
C ARG A 144 -11.96 -17.59 -1.11
N GLU A 145 -13.21 -17.38 -0.73
CA GLU A 145 -13.55 -16.46 0.37
C GLU A 145 -12.99 -16.92 1.71
N GLU A 146 -13.21 -18.19 2.07
CA GLU A 146 -12.73 -18.78 3.32
C GLU A 146 -11.20 -18.78 3.37
N ASN A 147 -10.55 -19.26 2.29
CA ASN A 147 -9.10 -19.27 2.17
C ASN A 147 -8.52 -17.86 2.26
N LEU A 148 -9.15 -16.88 1.60
CA LEU A 148 -8.68 -15.50 1.63
C LEU A 148 -8.83 -14.92 3.03
N LYS A 149 -9.98 -15.08 3.69
CA LYS A 149 -10.18 -14.62 5.09
C LYS A 149 -9.09 -15.14 6.03
N ASN A 150 -8.71 -16.42 5.89
CA ASN A 150 -7.63 -17.02 6.69
C ASN A 150 -6.22 -16.52 6.32
N TRP A 151 -6.04 -15.96 5.12
CA TRP A 151 -4.74 -15.48 4.64
C TRP A 151 -4.53 -13.97 4.88
N MET A 152 -5.62 -13.20 4.95
CA MET A 152 -5.63 -11.75 5.20
C MET A 152 -4.95 -11.38 6.52
N ASP A 153 -4.51 -10.12 6.63
CA ASP A 153 -3.91 -9.59 7.85
C ASP A 153 -4.87 -9.73 9.05
N PRO A 154 -4.48 -10.48 10.10
CA PRO A 154 -5.30 -10.64 11.30
C PRO A 154 -5.65 -9.32 11.99
N ASN A 155 -4.79 -8.28 11.87
CA ASN A 155 -5.03 -6.97 12.48
C ASN A 155 -6.18 -6.20 11.81
N LEU A 156 -6.66 -6.64 10.65
CA LEU A 156 -7.86 -6.07 10.06
C LEU A 156 -9.13 -6.57 10.76
N GLU A 157 -9.07 -7.64 11.57
CA GLU A 157 -10.20 -8.16 12.36
C GLU A 157 -11.49 -8.40 11.54
N ASN A 158 -11.37 -8.78 10.26
CA ASN A 158 -12.48 -8.89 9.29
C ASN A 158 -13.22 -7.57 8.98
N MET A 159 -12.66 -6.42 9.35
CA MET A 159 -13.14 -5.08 9.01
C MET A 159 -12.75 -4.69 7.58
N TYR A 160 -13.24 -5.46 6.61
CA TYR A 160 -13.11 -5.20 5.19
C TYR A 160 -14.24 -5.85 4.40
N PRO A 161 -14.65 -5.28 3.25
CA PRO A 161 -15.58 -5.93 2.34
C PRO A 161 -14.90 -7.13 1.66
N ILE A 162 -15.45 -8.33 1.83
CA ILE A 162 -14.84 -9.56 1.26
C ILE A 162 -14.74 -9.52 -0.26
N ASP A 163 -15.72 -8.96 -0.96
CA ASP A 163 -15.69 -8.78 -2.41
C ASP A 163 -14.53 -7.86 -2.83
N GLY A 164 -14.33 -6.76 -2.07
CA GLY A 164 -13.22 -5.84 -2.31
C GLY A 164 -11.87 -6.49 -2.06
N ALA A 165 -11.75 -7.31 -1.00
CA ALA A 165 -10.55 -8.09 -0.72
C ALA A 165 -10.26 -9.11 -1.82
N LEU A 166 -11.29 -9.82 -2.33
CA LEU A 166 -11.16 -10.75 -3.45
C LEU A 166 -10.71 -10.03 -4.72
N SER A 167 -11.34 -8.91 -5.07
CA SER A 167 -10.96 -8.09 -6.23
C SER A 167 -9.50 -7.63 -6.13
N LEU A 168 -9.08 -7.13 -4.97
CA LEU A 168 -7.71 -6.67 -4.76
C LEU A 168 -6.71 -7.83 -4.81
N ALA A 169 -7.04 -9.00 -4.25
CA ALA A 169 -6.22 -10.20 -4.32
C ALA A 169 -6.05 -10.73 -5.76
N ILE A 170 -7.13 -10.70 -6.56
CA ILE A 170 -7.10 -11.09 -7.97
C ILE A 170 -6.23 -10.10 -8.77
N LEU A 171 -6.36 -8.79 -8.51
CA LEU A 171 -5.53 -7.76 -9.13
C LEU A 171 -4.06 -7.95 -8.78
N ALA A 172 -3.74 -8.19 -7.51
CA ALA A 172 -2.38 -8.48 -7.06
C ALA A 172 -1.80 -9.71 -7.77
N ARG A 173 -2.57 -10.80 -7.87
CA ARG A 173 -2.18 -12.01 -8.61
C ARG A 173 -1.92 -11.74 -10.10
N ALA A 174 -2.76 -10.92 -10.74
CA ALA A 174 -2.57 -10.53 -12.14
C ALA A 174 -1.30 -9.70 -12.33
N CYS A 175 -1.00 -8.79 -11.40
CA CYS A 175 0.23 -8.01 -11.39
C CYS A 175 1.47 -8.90 -11.22
N THR A 176 1.41 -9.94 -10.37
CA THR A 176 2.53 -10.86 -10.12
C THR A 176 2.62 -12.04 -11.09
N PHE A 177 1.93 -11.98 -12.24
CA PHE A 177 1.93 -13.09 -13.19
C PHE A 177 3.33 -13.31 -13.81
N GLU A 178 3.71 -14.58 -14.03
CA GLU A 178 5.07 -14.92 -14.53
C GLU A 178 5.35 -14.28 -15.88
N LYS A 179 4.39 -14.39 -16.82
CA LYS A 179 4.49 -13.76 -18.13
C LYS A 179 4.24 -12.25 -18.00
N SER A 180 5.28 -11.45 -18.21
CA SER A 180 5.23 -9.97 -18.11
C SER A 180 4.17 -9.33 -19.01
N SER A 181 4.00 -9.86 -20.23
CA SER A 181 3.01 -9.34 -21.19
C SER A 181 1.56 -9.57 -20.78
N ALA A 182 1.30 -10.47 -19.82
CA ALA A 182 -0.05 -10.76 -19.31
C ALA A 182 -0.39 -9.96 -18.06
N ARG A 183 0.58 -9.24 -17.49
CA ARG A 183 0.32 -8.30 -16.38
C ARG A 183 -0.45 -7.09 -16.93
N PRO A 184 -1.34 -6.46 -16.14
CA PRO A 184 -2.09 -5.28 -16.56
C PRO A 184 -1.18 -4.05 -16.81
N SER A 185 -1.70 -3.00 -17.44
CA SER A 185 -1.09 -1.67 -17.40
C SER A 185 -1.35 -1.01 -16.04
N MET A 186 -0.58 0.05 -15.72
CA MET A 186 -0.86 0.80 -14.50
C MET A 186 -2.17 1.59 -14.60
N GLY A 187 -2.59 2.03 -15.79
CA GLY A 187 -3.92 2.58 -16.02
C GLY A 187 -5.05 1.60 -15.65
N GLU A 188 -4.96 0.33 -16.05
CA GLU A 188 -5.93 -0.71 -15.65
C GLU A 188 -5.92 -0.95 -14.14
N VAL A 189 -4.75 -0.94 -13.51
CA VAL A 189 -4.59 -1.09 -12.06
C VAL A 189 -5.25 0.08 -11.31
N VAL A 190 -4.99 1.32 -11.74
CA VAL A 190 -5.60 2.53 -11.16
C VAL A 190 -7.12 2.49 -11.27
N PHE A 191 -7.64 2.08 -12.44
CA PHE A 191 -9.09 1.93 -12.63
C PHE A 191 -9.70 0.96 -11.62
N ASN A 192 -9.13 -0.24 -11.48
CA ASN A 192 -9.62 -1.24 -10.52
C ASN A 192 -9.56 -0.74 -9.07
N LEU A 193 -8.47 -0.07 -8.67
CA LEU A 193 -8.33 0.48 -7.32
C LEU A 193 -9.31 1.64 -7.05
N THR A 194 -9.58 2.48 -8.05
CA THR A 194 -10.53 3.59 -7.93
C THR A 194 -11.93 3.10 -7.61
N VAL A 195 -12.38 2.02 -8.27
CA VAL A 195 -13.68 1.39 -7.98
C VAL A 195 -13.74 0.91 -6.52
N LEU A 196 -12.65 0.36 -5.98
CA LEU A 196 -12.59 -0.11 -4.59
C LEU A 196 -12.65 1.04 -3.57
N THR A 197 -12.09 2.21 -3.89
CA THR A 197 -12.15 3.39 -3.01
C THR A 197 -13.52 4.07 -2.98
N GLN A 198 -14.38 3.84 -3.99
CA GLN A 198 -15.72 4.43 -4.06
C GLN A 198 -16.79 3.59 -3.33
N SER A 199 -16.41 2.47 -2.73
CA SER A 199 -17.34 1.64 -1.95
C SER A 199 -17.75 2.38 -0.67
N PRO A 200 -19.06 2.57 -0.39
CA PRO A 200 -19.57 3.59 0.54
C PRO A 200 -19.45 3.24 2.04
N LEU A 201 -18.33 2.67 2.50
CA LEU A 201 -18.20 2.23 3.89
C LEU A 201 -17.35 3.13 4.81
N ASP A 202 -16.81 4.28 4.37
CA ASP A 202 -15.82 5.00 5.20
C ASP A 202 -15.98 6.52 5.39
N ASP A 203 -16.91 7.21 4.75
CA ASP A 203 -16.96 8.69 4.84
C ASP A 203 -17.66 9.25 6.10
N SER A 204 -18.02 8.43 7.09
CA SER A 204 -18.86 8.91 8.23
C SER A 204 -18.29 8.75 9.64
N LEU A 205 -17.08 8.21 9.83
CA LEU A 205 -16.56 7.96 11.19
C LEU A 205 -15.09 8.36 11.45
N GLU A 206 -14.36 8.93 10.49
CA GLU A 206 -12.95 9.33 10.73
C GLU A 206 -12.76 10.76 11.31
N GLU A 207 -13.81 11.56 11.51
CA GLU A 207 -13.67 12.96 12.01
C GLU A 207 -13.85 13.19 13.52
N VAL A 208 -13.84 12.18 14.39
CA VAL A 208 -13.89 12.43 15.84
C VAL A 208 -12.93 11.54 16.64
N TRP A 209 -11.66 11.95 16.68
CA TRP A 209 -10.83 11.71 17.86
C TRP A 209 -10.16 13.01 18.31
N PRO A 210 -10.57 13.58 19.46
CA PRO A 210 -9.72 14.53 20.16
C PRO A 210 -8.53 13.77 20.73
N THR A 211 -7.34 14.16 20.30
CA THR A 211 -6.08 13.76 20.92
C THR A 211 -6.07 14.14 22.39
N LYS A 212 -5.96 13.14 23.27
CA LYS A 212 -5.35 13.18 24.62
C LYS A 212 -5.42 14.54 25.32
N LEU A 213 -6.58 14.88 25.86
CA LEU A 213 -6.74 15.83 26.98
C LEU A 213 -7.70 15.18 28.00
N ASP A 214 -7.08 14.73 29.09
CA ASP A 214 -7.56 14.60 30.47
C ASP A 214 -8.93 13.94 30.71
N ALA A 215 -8.89 12.63 30.97
CA ALA A 215 -10.00 11.81 31.45
C ALA A 215 -10.54 12.22 32.85
N GLU A 216 -10.06 13.32 33.43
CA GLU A 216 -10.56 13.89 34.69
C GLU A 216 -11.51 15.08 34.51
N GLU A 217 -11.59 15.72 33.34
CA GLU A 217 -12.53 16.83 33.10
C GLU A 217 -13.94 16.37 32.67
N LEU A 218 -14.07 15.20 32.05
CA LEU A 218 -15.37 14.68 31.58
C LEU A 218 -16.30 14.18 32.71
N LEU A 219 -15.77 13.99 33.93
CA LEU A 219 -16.58 13.65 35.11
C LEU A 219 -17.17 14.86 35.83
N GLN A 220 -16.78 16.10 35.45
CA GLN A 220 -17.38 17.33 36.00
C GLN A 220 -18.52 17.89 35.13
N ILE A 221 -18.67 17.42 33.89
CA ILE A 221 -19.67 17.94 32.94
C ILE A 221 -21.02 17.20 33.05
N ILE A 222 -21.04 16.01 33.67
CA ILE A 222 -22.26 15.21 33.85
C ILE A 222 -22.73 15.27 35.31
N SER A 223 -23.09 16.46 35.77
CA SER A 223 -23.99 16.58 36.94
C SER A 223 -25.32 17.18 36.48
N PRO A 224 -26.48 16.57 36.82
CA PRO A 224 -27.76 17.10 36.39
C PRO A 224 -28.05 18.41 37.12
N VAL A 225 -28.19 19.50 36.35
CA VAL A 225 -28.68 20.79 36.84
C VAL A 225 -30.06 20.56 37.47
N THR A 226 -30.15 20.78 38.78
CA THR A 226 -31.42 20.74 39.50
C THR A 226 -32.09 22.10 39.35
N ALA A 227 -33.24 22.15 38.68
CA ALA A 227 -34.04 23.36 38.56
C ALA A 227 -34.65 23.76 39.92
N ARG A 228 -34.50 25.04 40.29
CA ARG A 228 -35.35 25.77 41.25
C ARG A 228 -35.64 27.16 40.69
#